data_AF-A0A1U7J874-F1
#
_entry.id   AF-A0A1U7J874-F1
#
_cell.length_a   1.000
_cell.length_b   1.000
_cell.length_c   1.000
_cell.angle_alpha   90.00
_cell.angle_beta   90.00
_cell.angle_gamma   90.00
#
_symmetry.space_group_name_H-M   'P 1'
#
loop_
_entity.id
_entity.type
_entity.pdbx_description
1 polymer ?
#
loop_
_entity_poly.entity_id
_entity_poly.type
_entity_poly.pdbx_seq_one_letter_code
_entity_poly.pdbx_strand_id
1 'polypeptide(L)'
;MTDDYEYQDRQVELDRERQFRLGEGKISGYCSVFLGALSLLSVLAYLYPAYLTTTELRQVYDAAFLQGLLKYGMYFSLFFGILTFVLKKYRSLGAIGIFLTTIAFAIGGHNVPLKSTEAHHLSLGLDWLILAFLGSVFIFMSLEKLFPKYKNQVILRKGWGLDLAYFCFNHLAISAIIIYANHSASRFHWAVNPDFQASLQSTPALFQLLLVILSADFVLYWEHRLYHEVKLLWPVHAVHHSVEDLDWLAGSRGHFIQVFSERAMVMLPLYLLGVSEQALGLYVTLAALQAVLIHCNLDLPFGFLKYIIVTPQFHHWHHSSERPAIDTNYSAHTILFDWVFKTMHLPGKHWPAKYGTTKPLPNTYLGQTLYPITSQLNKQDQ
;
A
#
# COMPACT_ATOMS: atom_id res chain seq x y z
N MET A 1 35.68 -3.22 13.94
CA MET A 1 35.50 -4.65 14.20
C MET A 1 34.18 -5.02 13.55
N THR A 2 34.22 -5.54 12.32
CA THR A 2 33.07 -6.20 11.72
C THR A 2 32.92 -7.50 12.48
N ASP A 3 31.93 -7.58 13.37
CA ASP A 3 31.51 -8.88 13.89
C ASP A 3 31.20 -9.74 12.66
N ASP A 4 31.83 -10.91 12.56
CA ASP A 4 31.61 -11.87 11.47
C ASP A 4 30.16 -12.38 11.56
N TYR A 5 29.24 -11.60 10.97
CA TYR A 5 27.84 -11.99 10.86
C TYR A 5 27.72 -13.06 9.78
N GLU A 6 27.31 -14.25 10.19
CA GLU A 6 27.04 -15.35 9.27
C GLU A 6 25.66 -15.14 8.63
N TYR A 7 25.67 -14.69 7.37
CA TYR A 7 24.45 -14.52 6.59
C TYR A 7 23.78 -15.87 6.32
N GLN A 8 22.51 -15.98 6.70
CA GLN A 8 21.70 -17.17 6.49
C GLN A 8 20.68 -16.94 5.37
N ASP A 9 20.32 -18.01 4.66
CA ASP A 9 19.24 -17.95 3.68
C ASP A 9 17.89 -18.16 4.36
N ARG A 10 16.91 -17.31 4.03
CA ARG A 10 15.52 -17.49 4.46
C ARG A 10 14.94 -18.78 3.89
N GLN A 11 14.43 -19.64 4.76
CA GLN A 11 13.64 -20.81 4.38
C GLN A 11 12.14 -20.47 4.49
N VAL A 12 11.41 -20.57 3.38
CA VAL A 12 9.95 -20.42 3.35
C VAL A 12 9.33 -21.77 3.04
N GLU A 13 8.69 -22.37 4.03
CA GLU A 13 7.94 -23.61 3.86
C GLU A 13 6.60 -23.33 3.17
N LEU A 14 6.17 -24.24 2.29
CA LEU A 14 4.90 -24.10 1.59
C LEU A 14 3.72 -24.42 2.53
N ASP A 15 2.96 -23.39 2.92
CA ASP A 15 1.69 -23.57 3.64
C ASP A 15 0.63 -24.20 2.73
N ARG A 16 0.45 -25.52 2.88
CA ARG A 16 -0.47 -26.33 2.09
C ARG A 16 -1.95 -26.03 2.35
N GLU A 17 -2.30 -25.47 3.50
CA GLU A 17 -3.69 -25.11 3.84
C GLU A 17 -4.07 -23.77 3.20
N ARG A 18 -3.11 -22.84 3.15
CA ARG A 18 -3.29 -21.50 2.56
C ARG A 18 -3.10 -21.48 1.04
N GLN A 19 -2.38 -22.45 0.48
CA GLN A 19 -2.22 -22.60 -0.97
C GLN A 19 -3.56 -22.66 -1.72
N PHE A 20 -3.60 -22.05 -2.91
CA PHE A 20 -4.71 -22.23 -3.85
C PHE A 20 -4.50 -23.47 -4.71
N ARG A 21 -5.50 -24.36 -4.75
CA ARG A 21 -5.50 -25.58 -5.55
C ARG A 21 -6.79 -25.71 -6.33
N LEU A 22 -6.67 -26.10 -7.59
CA LEU A 22 -7.82 -26.34 -8.46
C LEU A 22 -8.65 -27.52 -7.92
N GLY A 23 -9.96 -27.45 -8.11
CA GLY A 23 -10.90 -28.50 -7.69
C GLY A 23 -11.28 -28.50 -6.20
N GLU A 24 -10.56 -27.78 -5.33
CA GLU A 24 -10.91 -27.77 -3.89
C GLU A 24 -12.08 -26.83 -3.56
N GLY A 25 -12.51 -25.97 -4.49
CA GLY A 25 -13.56 -24.96 -4.25
C GLY A 25 -13.08 -23.70 -3.52
N LYS A 26 -11.81 -23.66 -3.08
CA LYS A 26 -11.22 -22.48 -2.46
C LYS A 26 -11.17 -21.29 -3.43
N ILE A 27 -10.65 -21.53 -4.63
CA ILE A 27 -10.50 -20.50 -5.67
C ILE A 27 -11.87 -19.92 -6.03
N SER A 28 -12.84 -20.77 -6.37
CA SER A 28 -14.21 -20.33 -6.68
C SER A 28 -14.86 -19.59 -5.51
N GLY A 29 -14.61 -20.03 -4.27
CA GLY A 29 -15.13 -19.35 -3.07
C GLY A 29 -14.61 -17.92 -2.96
N TYR A 30 -13.30 -17.72 -3.09
CA TYR A 30 -12.70 -16.39 -3.08
C TYR A 30 -13.12 -15.54 -4.29
N CYS A 31 -13.21 -16.11 -5.50
CA CYS A 31 -13.72 -15.40 -6.67
C CYS A 31 -15.16 -14.91 -6.45
N SER A 32 -16.02 -15.74 -5.85
CA SER A 32 -17.40 -15.37 -5.52
C SER A 32 -17.44 -14.23 -4.50
N VAL A 33 -16.71 -14.34 -3.39
CA VAL A 33 -16.64 -13.27 -2.37
C VAL A 33 -16.11 -11.97 -2.97
N PHE A 34 -15.03 -12.04 -3.75
CA PHE A 34 -14.38 -10.88 -4.35
C PHE A 34 -15.30 -10.16 -5.34
N LEU A 35 -15.87 -10.87 -6.30
CA LEU A 35 -16.79 -10.28 -7.28
C LEU A 35 -18.08 -9.78 -6.62
N GLY A 36 -18.59 -10.50 -5.62
CA GLY A 36 -19.76 -10.08 -4.87
C GLY A 36 -19.52 -8.80 -4.06
N ALA A 37 -18.37 -8.68 -3.40
CA ALA A 37 -17.96 -7.48 -2.69
C ALA A 37 -17.77 -6.29 -3.64
N LEU A 38 -17.03 -6.47 -4.75
CA LEU A 38 -16.87 -5.42 -5.75
C LEU A 38 -18.21 -4.97 -6.33
N SER A 39 -19.11 -5.91 -6.64
CA SER A 39 -20.44 -5.59 -7.15
C SER A 39 -21.24 -4.76 -6.16
N LEU A 40 -21.23 -5.13 -4.87
CA LEU A 40 -21.90 -4.36 -3.83
C LEU A 40 -21.33 -2.95 -3.69
N LEU A 41 -20.00 -2.81 -3.68
CA LEU A 41 -19.34 -1.51 -3.59
C LEU A 41 -19.63 -0.64 -4.83
N SER A 42 -19.65 -1.22 -6.03
CA SER A 42 -20.02 -0.51 -7.25
C SER A 42 -21.46 -0.02 -7.23
N VAL A 43 -22.41 -0.84 -6.76
CA VAL A 43 -23.81 -0.41 -6.62
C VAL A 43 -23.94 0.74 -5.62
N LEU A 44 -23.25 0.65 -4.48
CA LEU A 44 -23.21 1.75 -3.51
C LEU A 44 -22.62 3.02 -4.12
N ALA A 45 -21.53 2.90 -4.88
CA ALA A 45 -20.91 4.02 -5.59
C ALA A 45 -21.87 4.68 -6.59
N TYR A 46 -22.73 3.91 -7.26
CA TYR A 46 -23.72 4.46 -8.20
C TYR A 46 -24.93 5.10 -7.49
N LEU A 47 -25.30 4.60 -6.31
CA LEU A 47 -26.36 5.17 -5.49
C LEU A 47 -25.94 6.49 -4.82
N TYR A 48 -24.68 6.58 -4.37
CA TYR A 48 -24.14 7.71 -3.62
C TYR A 48 -22.87 8.30 -4.27
N PRO A 49 -22.90 8.68 -5.56
CA PRO A 49 -21.70 9.06 -6.30
C PRO A 49 -21.05 10.33 -5.76
N ALA A 50 -21.83 11.26 -5.20
CA ALA A 50 -21.30 12.47 -4.56
C ALA A 50 -20.37 12.19 -3.36
N TYR A 51 -20.56 11.08 -2.64
CA TYR A 51 -19.83 10.77 -1.41
C TYR A 51 -18.77 9.69 -1.58
N LEU A 52 -18.96 8.79 -2.55
CA LEU A 52 -18.14 7.59 -2.71
C LEU A 52 -17.22 7.63 -3.94
N THR A 53 -17.45 8.54 -4.89
CA THR A 53 -16.66 8.60 -6.13
C THR A 53 -16.10 9.99 -6.35
N THR A 54 -15.04 10.11 -7.15
CA THR A 54 -14.48 11.41 -7.55
C THR A 54 -15.09 11.90 -8.86
N THR A 55 -15.00 13.20 -9.13
CA THR A 55 -15.58 13.79 -10.34
C THR A 55 -14.79 13.42 -11.58
N GLU A 56 -13.47 13.38 -11.45
CA GLU A 56 -12.51 13.09 -12.54
C GLU A 56 -12.76 11.70 -13.09
N LEU A 57 -12.95 10.72 -12.20
CA LEU A 57 -13.14 9.35 -12.61
C LEU A 57 -14.44 9.19 -13.40
N ARG A 58 -15.54 9.79 -12.93
CA ARG A 58 -16.86 9.70 -13.60
C ARG A 58 -16.90 10.32 -14.99
N GLN A 59 -16.00 11.22 -15.33
CA GLN A 59 -15.91 11.83 -16.66
C GLN A 59 -15.25 10.90 -17.70
N VAL A 60 -14.50 9.89 -17.26
CA VAL A 60 -13.69 9.03 -18.13
C VAL A 60 -14.40 7.73 -18.51
N TYR A 61 -15.39 7.27 -17.75
CA TYR A 61 -16.07 5.99 -17.99
C TYR A 61 -17.37 6.12 -18.77
N ASP A 62 -17.60 5.15 -19.67
CA ASP A 62 -18.91 4.92 -20.26
C ASP A 62 -19.84 4.21 -19.27
N ALA A 63 -21.02 4.79 -19.09
CA ALA A 63 -22.02 4.31 -18.17
C ALA A 63 -22.57 2.92 -18.55
N ALA A 64 -22.78 2.69 -19.85
CA ALA A 64 -23.28 1.41 -20.34
C ALA A 64 -22.25 0.30 -20.14
N PHE A 65 -20.98 0.58 -20.44
CA PHE A 65 -19.87 -0.33 -20.16
C PHE A 65 -19.78 -0.70 -18.68
N LEU A 66 -19.83 0.28 -17.78
CA LEU A 66 -19.73 0.06 -16.34
C LEU A 66 -20.90 -0.77 -15.77
N GLN A 67 -22.13 -0.50 -16.21
CA GLN A 67 -23.29 -1.32 -15.86
C GLN A 67 -23.17 -2.74 -16.43
N GLY A 68 -22.62 -2.90 -17.64
CA GLY A 68 -22.30 -4.20 -18.23
C GLY A 68 -21.28 -4.98 -17.39
N LEU A 69 -20.19 -4.34 -16.98
CA LEU A 69 -19.17 -4.92 -16.12
C LEU A 69 -19.76 -5.39 -14.79
N LEU A 70 -20.58 -4.55 -14.15
CA LEU A 70 -21.30 -4.88 -12.92
C LEU A 70 -22.23 -6.08 -13.12
N LYS A 71 -23.03 -6.09 -14.20
CA LYS A 71 -23.95 -7.19 -14.52
C LYS A 71 -23.22 -8.54 -14.60
N TYR A 72 -22.14 -8.60 -15.39
CA TYR A 72 -21.40 -9.84 -15.55
C TYR A 72 -20.61 -10.20 -14.29
N GLY A 73 -20.07 -9.22 -13.56
CA GLY A 73 -19.43 -9.43 -12.26
C GLY A 73 -20.37 -10.12 -11.26
N MET A 74 -21.62 -9.66 -11.17
CA MET A 74 -22.64 -10.28 -10.33
C MET A 74 -22.97 -11.71 -10.78
N TYR A 75 -23.13 -11.96 -12.08
CA TYR A 75 -23.41 -13.30 -12.60
C TYR A 75 -22.27 -14.28 -12.35
N PHE A 76 -21.03 -13.86 -12.59
CA PHE A 76 -19.85 -14.68 -12.30
C PHE A 76 -19.70 -14.93 -10.79
N SER A 77 -20.00 -13.94 -9.95
CA SER A 77 -20.04 -14.13 -8.50
C SER A 77 -20.98 -15.27 -8.08
N LEU A 78 -22.22 -15.26 -8.57
CA LEU A 78 -23.21 -16.31 -8.29
C LEU A 78 -22.76 -17.66 -8.85
N PHE A 79 -22.25 -17.69 -10.08
CA PHE A 79 -21.73 -18.90 -10.72
C PHE A 79 -20.63 -19.54 -9.86
N PHE A 80 -19.62 -18.76 -9.44
CA PHE A 80 -18.55 -19.26 -8.59
C PHE A 80 -19.03 -19.65 -7.19
N GLY A 81 -20.03 -18.94 -6.66
CA GLY A 81 -20.68 -19.29 -5.40
C GLY A 81 -21.29 -20.69 -5.47
N ILE A 82 -22.13 -20.94 -6.48
CA ILE A 82 -22.75 -22.25 -6.72
C ILE A 82 -21.70 -23.32 -6.99
N LEU A 83 -20.69 -23.05 -7.81
CA LEU A 83 -19.58 -23.97 -8.07
C LEU A 83 -18.87 -24.39 -6.77
N THR A 84 -18.70 -23.46 -5.83
CA THR A 84 -18.12 -23.75 -4.51
C THR A 84 -18.98 -24.71 -3.70
N PHE A 85 -20.31 -24.64 -3.82
CA PHE A 85 -21.22 -25.60 -3.19
C PHE A 85 -21.09 -27.02 -3.76
N VAL A 86 -20.88 -27.12 -5.07
CA VAL A 86 -20.63 -28.38 -5.78
C VAL A 86 -19.32 -29.01 -5.31
N LEU A 87 -18.27 -28.21 -5.08
CA LEU A 87 -16.94 -28.67 -4.63
C LEU A 87 -16.86 -28.94 -3.11
N LYS A 88 -17.93 -28.67 -2.37
CA LYS A 88 -18.23 -29.05 -0.96
C LYS A 88 -17.30 -28.55 0.17
N LYS A 89 -16.03 -28.24 -0.07
CA LYS A 89 -15.05 -27.97 1.01
C LYS A 89 -15.13 -26.54 1.59
N TYR A 90 -15.44 -25.52 0.77
CA TYR A 90 -15.43 -24.10 1.17
C TYR A 90 -16.80 -23.41 1.04
N ARG A 91 -17.89 -24.12 1.35
CA ARG A 91 -19.28 -23.66 1.18
C ARG A 91 -19.58 -22.32 1.86
N SER A 92 -18.95 -22.03 3.00
CA SER A 92 -19.10 -20.76 3.70
C SER A 92 -18.66 -19.56 2.84
N LEU A 93 -17.56 -19.68 2.11
CA LEU A 93 -17.11 -18.63 1.18
C LEU A 93 -18.11 -18.44 0.04
N GLY A 94 -18.59 -19.55 -0.55
CA GLY A 94 -19.64 -19.48 -1.58
C GLY A 94 -20.92 -18.82 -1.08
N ALA A 95 -21.34 -19.10 0.16
CA ALA A 95 -22.51 -18.50 0.79
C ALA A 95 -22.34 -16.98 0.98
N ILE A 96 -21.17 -16.55 1.47
CA ILE A 96 -20.85 -15.13 1.66
C ILE A 96 -20.87 -14.40 0.32
N GLY A 97 -20.24 -14.94 -0.73
CA GLY A 97 -20.23 -14.32 -2.05
C GLY A 97 -21.63 -14.18 -2.64
N ILE A 98 -22.45 -15.24 -2.57
CA ILE A 98 -23.86 -15.20 -2.99
C ILE A 98 -24.63 -14.13 -2.21
N PHE A 99 -24.49 -14.11 -0.87
CA PHE A 99 -25.16 -13.14 -0.01
C PHE A 99 -24.83 -11.69 -0.39
N LEU A 100 -23.54 -11.36 -0.57
CA LEU A 100 -23.10 -10.04 -1.00
C LEU A 100 -23.70 -9.65 -2.36
N THR A 101 -23.71 -10.58 -3.32
CA THR A 101 -24.32 -10.34 -4.64
C THR A 101 -25.84 -10.20 -4.58
N THR A 102 -26.53 -10.96 -3.73
CA THR A 102 -27.97 -10.83 -3.51
C THR A 102 -28.31 -9.47 -2.91
N ILE A 103 -27.54 -8.97 -1.94
CA ILE A 103 -27.71 -7.60 -1.43
C ILE A 103 -27.52 -6.60 -2.56
N ALA A 104 -26.46 -6.74 -3.36
CA ALA A 104 -26.20 -5.84 -4.48
C ALA A 104 -27.37 -5.81 -5.47
N PHE A 105 -28.00 -6.95 -5.79
CA PHE A 105 -29.24 -6.99 -6.59
C PHE A 105 -30.41 -6.30 -5.88
N ALA A 106 -30.59 -6.56 -4.58
CA ALA A 106 -31.72 -6.03 -3.81
C ALA A 106 -31.71 -4.49 -3.72
N ILE A 107 -30.53 -3.87 -3.68
CA ILE A 107 -30.39 -2.40 -3.64
C ILE A 107 -30.29 -1.76 -5.03
N GLY A 108 -30.55 -2.52 -6.11
CA GLY A 108 -30.74 -2.03 -7.47
C GLY A 108 -29.90 -2.73 -8.54
N GLY A 109 -28.80 -3.37 -8.15
CA GLY A 109 -27.93 -4.15 -9.04
C GLY A 109 -27.37 -3.34 -10.21
N HIS A 110 -27.24 -3.98 -11.37
CA HIS A 110 -26.71 -3.35 -12.58
C HIS A 110 -27.63 -2.33 -13.26
N ASN A 111 -28.89 -2.22 -12.81
CA ASN A 111 -29.86 -1.26 -13.37
C ASN A 111 -29.83 0.09 -12.65
N VAL A 112 -28.97 0.28 -11.63
CA VAL A 112 -28.86 1.56 -10.95
C VAL A 112 -28.38 2.63 -11.94
N PRO A 113 -29.12 3.75 -12.08
CA PRO A 113 -28.73 4.80 -13.00
C PRO A 113 -27.48 5.51 -12.50
N LEU A 114 -26.52 5.71 -13.41
CA LEU A 114 -25.33 6.52 -13.14
C LEU A 114 -25.70 7.99 -13.17
N LYS A 115 -25.70 8.64 -12.00
CA LYS A 115 -25.97 10.08 -11.87
C LYS A 115 -24.65 10.86 -11.96
N SER A 116 -24.57 11.82 -12.86
CA SER A 116 -23.50 12.83 -12.86
C SER A 116 -23.84 13.93 -11.86
N THR A 117 -23.37 13.79 -10.63
CA THR A 117 -23.45 14.85 -9.60
C THR A 117 -22.07 15.43 -9.36
N GLU A 118 -21.93 16.66 -8.87
CA GLU A 118 -20.62 17.08 -8.37
C GLU A 118 -20.24 16.23 -7.14
N ALA A 119 -18.95 15.91 -7.00
CA ALA A 119 -18.45 15.25 -5.80
C ALA A 119 -18.55 16.23 -4.63
N HIS A 120 -18.99 15.71 -3.48
CA HIS A 120 -18.95 16.47 -2.25
C HIS A 120 -17.48 16.65 -1.82
N HIS A 121 -17.18 17.75 -1.12
CA HIS A 121 -15.83 18.09 -0.65
C HIS A 121 -15.20 17.02 0.26
N LEU A 122 -16.01 16.12 0.84
CA LEU A 122 -15.61 14.99 1.69
C LEU A 122 -15.78 13.62 1.00
N SER A 123 -15.63 13.53 -0.33
CA SER A 123 -15.71 12.24 -1.02
C SER A 123 -14.63 11.27 -0.53
N LEU A 124 -15.03 10.05 -0.18
CA LEU A 124 -14.15 9.01 0.35
C LEU A 124 -13.22 8.40 -0.70
N GLY A 125 -13.51 8.57 -2.00
CA GLY A 125 -12.70 8.00 -3.07
C GLY A 125 -12.70 6.47 -3.11
N LEU A 126 -13.86 5.84 -2.88
CA LEU A 126 -14.01 4.37 -2.90
C LEU A 126 -13.62 3.78 -4.26
N ASP A 127 -13.86 4.53 -5.32
CA ASP A 127 -13.47 4.20 -6.68
C ASP A 127 -11.94 4.11 -6.86
N TRP A 128 -11.19 5.07 -6.31
CA TRP A 128 -9.73 5.01 -6.26
C TRP A 128 -9.21 3.86 -5.41
N LEU A 129 -9.87 3.54 -4.28
CA LEU A 129 -9.53 2.36 -3.50
C LEU A 129 -9.63 1.08 -4.34
N ILE A 130 -10.73 0.92 -5.08
CA ILE A 130 -10.96 -0.25 -5.94
C ILE A 130 -9.91 -0.31 -7.05
N LEU A 131 -9.66 0.81 -7.74
CA LEU A 131 -8.67 0.87 -8.83
C LEU A 131 -7.26 0.63 -8.33
N ALA A 132 -6.87 1.22 -7.19
CA ALA A 132 -5.56 0.99 -6.58
C ALA A 132 -5.37 -0.47 -6.19
N PHE A 133 -6.40 -1.10 -5.59
CA PHE A 133 -6.34 -2.52 -5.24
C PHE A 133 -6.22 -3.40 -6.49
N LEU A 134 -7.10 -3.22 -7.48
CA LEU A 134 -7.10 -4.00 -8.72
C LEU A 134 -5.81 -3.81 -9.52
N GLY A 135 -5.32 -2.58 -9.63
CA GLY A 135 -4.06 -2.25 -10.28
C GLY A 135 -2.87 -2.90 -9.57
N SER A 136 -2.85 -2.86 -8.23
CA SER A 136 -1.76 -3.46 -7.45
C SER A 136 -1.76 -4.99 -7.55
N VAL A 137 -2.93 -5.62 -7.49
CA VAL A 137 -3.12 -7.06 -7.75
C VAL A 137 -2.63 -7.40 -9.16
N PHE A 138 -3.04 -6.64 -10.18
CA PHE A 138 -2.67 -6.94 -11.55
C PHE A 138 -1.17 -6.79 -11.80
N ILE A 139 -0.56 -5.71 -11.32
CA ILE A 139 0.86 -5.40 -11.56
C ILE A 139 1.75 -6.24 -10.63
N PHE A 140 1.64 -6.02 -9.31
CA PHE A 140 2.62 -6.51 -8.36
C PHE A 140 2.46 -7.98 -8.02
N MET A 141 1.22 -8.48 -7.87
CA MET A 141 1.06 -9.92 -7.66
C MET A 141 1.50 -10.72 -8.90
N SER A 142 1.28 -10.20 -10.12
CA SER A 142 1.82 -10.84 -11.33
C SER A 142 3.35 -10.84 -11.32
N LEU A 143 4.00 -9.73 -10.98
CA LEU A 143 5.46 -9.66 -10.85
C LEU A 143 5.99 -10.65 -9.81
N GLU A 144 5.37 -10.74 -8.63
CA GLU A 144 5.75 -11.70 -7.59
C GLU A 144 5.58 -13.16 -8.00
N LYS A 145 4.66 -13.48 -8.92
CA LYS A 145 4.45 -14.86 -9.39
C LYS A 145 5.28 -15.21 -10.62
N LEU A 146 5.63 -14.22 -11.44
CA LEU A 146 6.55 -14.41 -12.56
C LEU A 146 8.02 -14.46 -12.10
N PHE A 147 8.39 -13.64 -11.10
CA PHE A 147 9.76 -13.49 -10.61
C PHE A 147 9.86 -13.55 -9.07
N PRO A 148 9.35 -14.60 -8.40
CA PRO A 148 9.35 -14.71 -6.94
C PRO A 148 10.76 -14.83 -6.36
N LYS A 149 11.04 -14.08 -5.29
CA LYS A 149 12.21 -14.36 -4.42
C LYS A 149 12.01 -15.64 -3.60
N TYR A 150 10.84 -15.79 -3.01
CA TYR A 150 10.45 -16.94 -2.21
C TYR A 150 9.28 -17.67 -2.89
N LYS A 151 9.59 -18.72 -3.67
CA LYS A 151 8.61 -19.46 -4.50
C LYS A 151 7.49 -20.14 -3.71
N ASN A 152 7.77 -20.54 -2.47
CA ASN A 152 6.81 -21.22 -1.61
C ASN A 152 5.87 -20.25 -0.86
N GLN A 153 6.09 -18.93 -0.96
CA GLN A 153 5.22 -17.95 -0.32
C GLN A 153 3.87 -17.89 -1.05
N VAL A 154 2.83 -18.35 -0.36
CA VAL A 154 1.44 -18.35 -0.83
C VAL A 154 0.86 -16.94 -0.89
N ILE A 155 -0.13 -16.72 -1.76
CA ILE A 155 -0.79 -15.40 -1.93
C ILE A 155 -1.46 -14.96 -0.62
N LEU A 156 -2.32 -15.81 -0.04
CA LEU A 156 -3.03 -15.49 1.20
C LEU A 156 -2.23 -15.92 2.43
N ARG A 157 -0.99 -15.42 2.55
CA ARG A 157 -0.09 -15.67 3.68
C ARG A 157 -0.69 -15.22 5.01
N LYS A 158 -0.05 -15.61 6.11
CA LYS A 158 -0.43 -15.14 7.44
C LYS A 158 -0.30 -13.61 7.48
N GLY A 159 -1.29 -12.93 8.06
CA GLY A 159 -1.34 -11.47 8.11
C GLY A 159 -1.97 -10.78 6.88
N TRP A 160 -2.21 -11.48 5.76
CA TRP A 160 -2.75 -10.86 4.54
C TRP A 160 -4.07 -10.11 4.77
N GLY A 161 -4.98 -10.66 5.59
CA GLY A 161 -6.24 -10.00 5.93
C GLY A 161 -6.08 -8.74 6.81
N LEU A 162 -5.05 -8.70 7.66
CA LEU A 162 -4.70 -7.52 8.44
C LEU A 162 -4.13 -6.43 7.52
N ASP A 163 -3.25 -6.82 6.60
CA ASP A 163 -2.66 -5.90 5.62
C ASP A 163 -3.72 -5.35 4.67
N LEU A 164 -4.73 -6.15 4.29
CA LEU A 164 -5.90 -5.67 3.55
C LEU A 164 -6.72 -4.66 4.36
N ALA A 165 -6.91 -4.89 5.66
CA ALA A 165 -7.64 -3.94 6.51
C ALA A 165 -6.91 -2.58 6.58
N TYR A 166 -5.59 -2.60 6.72
CA TYR A 166 -4.76 -1.40 6.65
C TYR A 166 -4.81 -0.74 5.27
N PHE A 167 -4.73 -1.53 4.19
CA PHE A 167 -4.87 -1.03 2.83
C PHE A 167 -6.16 -0.24 2.68
N CYS A 168 -7.30 -0.82 3.05
CA CYS A 168 -8.60 -0.16 2.96
C CYS A 168 -8.69 1.09 3.85
N PHE A 169 -8.30 0.98 5.12
CA PHE A 169 -8.41 2.10 6.06
C PHE A 169 -7.51 3.27 5.66
N ASN A 170 -6.21 3.01 5.44
CA ASN A 170 -5.24 4.05 5.14
C ASN A 170 -5.56 4.72 3.79
N HIS A 171 -6.00 3.97 2.76
CA HIS A 171 -6.38 4.56 1.48
C HIS A 171 -7.61 5.46 1.59
N LEU A 172 -8.66 5.03 2.29
CA LEU A 172 -9.86 5.87 2.48
C LEU A 172 -9.56 7.11 3.34
N ALA A 173 -8.57 7.03 4.23
CA ALA A 173 -8.16 8.16 5.04
C ALA A 173 -7.35 9.21 4.25
N ILE A 174 -6.82 8.89 3.06
CA ILE A 174 -6.06 9.83 2.21
C ILE A 174 -6.89 11.07 1.88
N SER A 175 -8.19 10.93 1.58
CA SER A 175 -9.04 12.09 1.30
C SER A 175 -9.06 13.09 2.45
N ALA A 176 -9.12 12.61 3.70
CA ALA A 176 -9.07 13.47 4.87
C ALA A 176 -7.73 14.22 4.98
N ILE A 177 -6.62 13.54 4.67
CA ILE A 177 -5.28 14.13 4.64
C ILE A 177 -5.20 15.24 3.59
N ILE A 178 -5.64 14.96 2.37
CA ILE A 178 -5.61 15.92 1.25
C ILE A 178 -6.47 17.14 1.56
N ILE A 179 -7.68 16.94 2.10
CA ILE A 179 -8.57 18.05 2.48
C ILE A 179 -7.91 18.93 3.54
N TYR A 180 -7.34 18.32 4.59
CA TYR A 180 -6.64 19.07 5.63
C TYR A 180 -5.40 19.80 5.09
N ALA A 181 -4.63 19.15 4.22
CA ALA A 181 -3.45 19.73 3.59
C ALA A 181 -3.82 20.94 2.71
N ASN A 182 -4.81 20.80 1.82
CA ASN A 182 -5.29 21.88 0.95
C ASN A 182 -5.87 23.04 1.76
N HIS A 183 -6.64 22.74 2.81
CA HIS A 183 -7.14 23.75 3.72
C HIS A 183 -6.01 24.52 4.41
N SER A 184 -4.94 23.83 4.78
CA SER A 184 -3.80 24.40 5.50
C SER A 184 -2.84 25.17 4.59
N ALA A 185 -2.69 24.75 3.33
CA ALA A 185 -1.75 25.34 2.36
C ALA A 185 -1.94 26.86 2.18
N SER A 186 -3.18 27.36 2.21
CA SER A 186 -3.46 28.80 2.11
C SER A 186 -2.93 29.64 3.27
N ARG A 187 -2.54 29.01 4.38
CA ARG A 187 -1.95 29.70 5.55
C ARG A 187 -0.44 29.91 5.41
N PHE A 188 0.19 29.28 4.43
CA PHE A 188 1.64 29.25 4.26
C PHE A 188 2.13 30.02 3.02
N HIS A 189 1.30 30.91 2.45
CA HIS A 189 1.71 31.75 1.31
C HIS A 189 2.95 32.60 1.57
N TRP A 190 3.26 32.90 2.84
CA TRP A 190 4.48 33.62 3.22
C TRP A 190 5.77 32.80 3.04
N ALA A 191 5.66 31.47 2.97
CA ALA A 191 6.80 30.56 2.88
C ALA A 191 7.25 30.30 1.43
N VAL A 192 6.42 30.65 0.46
CA VAL A 192 6.72 30.46 -0.97
C VAL A 192 7.30 31.71 -1.60
N ASN A 193 8.17 31.53 -2.58
CA ASN A 193 8.68 32.60 -3.43
C ASN A 193 8.11 32.41 -4.85
N PRO A 194 7.19 33.28 -5.30
CA PRO A 194 6.55 33.13 -6.61
C PRO A 194 7.53 33.15 -7.79
N ASP A 195 8.55 34.01 -7.75
CA ASP A 195 9.54 34.13 -8.82
C ASP A 195 10.40 32.86 -8.93
N PHE A 196 10.77 32.28 -7.78
CA PHE A 196 11.47 30.99 -7.73
C PHE A 196 10.60 29.86 -8.30
N GLN A 197 9.35 29.76 -7.88
CA GLN A 197 8.44 28.71 -8.39
C GLN A 197 8.20 28.86 -9.88
N ALA A 198 7.97 30.09 -10.37
CA ALA A 198 7.82 30.37 -11.80
C ALA A 198 9.09 30.00 -12.58
N SER A 199 10.27 30.33 -12.05
CA SER A 199 11.55 29.94 -12.65
C SER A 199 11.71 28.42 -12.71
N LEU A 200 11.40 27.71 -11.62
CA LEU A 200 11.48 26.24 -11.61
C LEU A 200 10.47 25.60 -12.56
N GLN A 201 9.24 26.10 -12.61
CA GLN A 201 8.21 25.63 -13.55
C GLN A 201 8.59 25.82 -15.01
N SER A 202 9.45 26.81 -15.33
CA SER A 202 9.96 27.04 -16.69
C SER A 202 11.01 26.03 -17.14
N THR A 203 11.56 25.23 -16.22
CA THR A 203 12.53 24.17 -16.54
C THR A 203 11.84 22.89 -17.04
N PRO A 204 12.55 21.96 -17.71
CA PRO A 204 11.96 20.70 -18.14
C PRO A 204 11.37 19.87 -16.98
N ALA A 205 10.21 19.24 -17.19
CA ALA A 205 9.51 18.47 -16.16
C ALA A 205 10.37 17.36 -15.51
N LEU A 206 11.30 16.76 -16.26
CA LEU A 206 12.22 15.75 -15.70
C LEU A 206 13.17 16.35 -14.66
N PHE A 207 13.65 17.58 -14.85
CA PHE A 207 14.51 18.25 -13.87
C PHE A 207 13.72 18.56 -12.59
N GLN A 208 12.48 19.06 -12.74
CA GLN A 208 11.56 19.28 -11.64
C GLN A 208 11.29 17.97 -10.86
N LEU A 209 11.05 16.86 -11.57
CA LEU A 209 10.83 15.54 -10.98
C LEU A 209 12.04 15.09 -10.14
N LEU A 210 13.26 15.23 -10.66
CA LEU A 210 14.48 14.85 -9.92
C LEU A 210 14.64 15.68 -8.64
N LEU A 211 14.39 16.99 -8.69
CA LEU A 211 14.44 17.86 -7.51
C LEU A 211 13.39 17.47 -6.46
N VAL A 212 12.19 17.14 -6.92
CA VAL A 212 11.11 16.68 -6.03
C VAL A 212 11.46 15.34 -5.38
N ILE A 213 11.95 14.37 -6.14
CA ILE A 213 12.36 13.06 -5.60
C ILE A 213 13.42 13.26 -4.51
N LEU A 214 14.48 14.02 -4.80
CA LEU A 214 15.56 14.25 -3.83
C LEU A 214 15.09 14.99 -2.58
N SER A 215 14.23 15.99 -2.75
CA SER A 215 13.73 16.79 -1.62
C SER A 215 12.74 16.03 -0.75
N ALA A 216 11.83 15.27 -1.38
CA ALA A 216 10.90 14.41 -0.66
C ALA A 216 11.61 13.27 0.05
N ASP A 217 12.56 12.61 -0.61
CA ASP A 217 13.35 11.53 -0.03
C ASP A 217 14.22 12.02 1.13
N PHE A 218 14.73 13.26 1.09
CA PHE A 218 15.46 13.84 2.21
C PHE A 218 14.59 13.97 3.46
N VAL A 219 13.38 14.49 3.30
CA VAL A 219 12.46 14.67 4.43
C VAL A 219 11.98 13.31 4.95
N LEU A 220 11.63 12.39 4.06
CA LEU A 220 11.23 11.02 4.42
C LEU A 220 12.36 10.27 5.11
N TYR A 221 13.60 10.39 4.64
CA TYR A 221 14.77 9.77 5.28
C TYR A 221 14.90 10.18 6.74
N TRP A 222 14.80 11.49 7.03
CA TRP A 222 14.92 11.98 8.41
C TRP A 222 13.73 11.60 9.28
N GLU A 223 12.52 11.70 8.74
CA GLU A 223 11.32 11.24 9.45
C GLU A 223 11.41 9.76 9.81
N HIS A 224 11.80 8.94 8.83
CA HIS A 224 11.93 7.50 9.00
C HIS A 224 13.03 7.15 10.00
N ARG A 225 14.18 7.81 9.92
CA ARG A 225 15.24 7.69 10.92
C ARG A 225 14.77 8.07 12.32
N LEU A 226 13.99 9.14 12.47
CA LEU A 226 13.42 9.53 13.77
C LEU A 226 12.46 8.46 14.30
N TYR A 227 11.67 7.82 13.45
CA TYR A 227 10.82 6.70 13.85
C TYR A 227 11.60 5.52 14.42
N HIS A 228 12.80 5.25 13.92
CA HIS A 228 13.65 4.17 14.44
C HIS A 228 14.46 4.59 15.67
N GLU A 229 15.14 5.74 15.61
CA GLU A 229 16.11 6.14 16.63
C GLU A 229 15.46 6.80 17.86
N VAL A 230 14.25 7.35 17.75
CA VAL A 230 13.53 7.94 18.89
C VAL A 230 12.59 6.91 19.51
N LYS A 231 12.92 6.47 20.73
CA LYS A 231 12.15 5.44 21.49
C LYS A 231 10.65 5.69 21.57
N LEU A 232 10.21 6.95 21.62
CA LEU A 232 8.78 7.32 21.70
C LEU A 232 8.05 7.08 20.37
N LEU A 233 8.76 7.21 19.24
CA LEU A 233 8.21 7.11 17.90
C LEU A 233 8.25 5.67 17.38
N TRP A 234 9.23 4.87 17.80
CA TRP A 234 9.38 3.48 17.38
C TRP A 234 8.09 2.65 17.48
N PRO A 235 7.31 2.66 18.58
CA PRO A 235 6.09 1.89 18.65
C PRO A 235 5.05 2.20 17.55
N VAL A 236 5.04 3.43 17.01
CA VAL A 236 4.18 3.80 15.88
C VAL A 236 4.63 3.05 14.63
N HIS A 237 5.94 3.07 14.37
CA HIS A 237 6.53 2.49 13.17
C HIS A 237 6.78 0.97 13.26
N ALA A 238 6.89 0.43 14.47
CA ALA A 238 6.96 -1.00 14.75
C ALA A 238 5.74 -1.76 14.21
N VAL A 239 4.58 -1.08 14.07
CA VAL A 239 3.40 -1.63 13.39
C VAL A 239 3.74 -2.01 11.95
N HIS A 240 4.46 -1.15 11.22
CA HIS A 240 4.93 -1.42 9.86
C HIS A 240 5.94 -2.58 9.85
N HIS A 241 6.94 -2.53 10.73
CA HIS A 241 7.94 -3.60 10.86
C HIS A 241 7.40 -4.92 11.40
N SER A 242 6.15 -4.98 11.89
CA SER A 242 5.56 -6.22 12.42
C SER A 242 5.28 -7.29 11.34
N VAL A 243 5.52 -6.97 10.07
CA VAL A 243 5.31 -7.91 8.97
C VAL A 243 6.41 -8.98 8.96
N GLU A 244 6.02 -10.23 9.14
CA GLU A 244 6.96 -11.36 9.14
C GLU A 244 7.22 -11.92 7.74
N ASP A 245 6.36 -11.65 6.76
CA ASP A 245 6.43 -12.11 5.37
C ASP A 245 6.12 -10.93 4.43
N LEU A 246 7.10 -10.46 3.66
CA LEU A 246 6.92 -9.31 2.78
C LEU A 246 6.32 -9.71 1.42
N ASP A 247 5.31 -8.96 0.99
CA ASP A 247 4.75 -8.98 -0.36
C ASP A 247 4.22 -7.57 -0.71
N TRP A 248 3.65 -7.42 -1.90
CA TRP A 248 3.08 -6.16 -2.37
C TRP A 248 2.05 -5.54 -1.41
N LEU A 249 1.32 -6.36 -0.63
CA LEU A 249 0.33 -5.85 0.31
C LEU A 249 0.96 -5.49 1.66
N ALA A 250 2.10 -6.06 2.03
CA ALA A 250 2.80 -5.76 3.28
C ALA A 250 3.04 -4.27 3.50
N GLY A 251 3.37 -3.54 2.43
CA GLY A 251 3.63 -2.09 2.49
C GLY A 251 2.44 -1.25 2.95
N SER A 252 1.21 -1.79 2.94
CA SER A 252 0.04 -1.08 3.46
C SER A 252 -0.04 -1.07 4.98
N ARG A 253 0.59 -2.06 5.67
CA ARG A 253 0.56 -2.16 7.12
C ARG A 253 1.36 -1.00 7.70
N GLY A 254 0.68 -0.01 8.24
CA GLY A 254 1.29 1.17 8.81
C GLY A 254 0.31 1.86 9.74
N HIS A 255 0.80 2.32 10.90
CA HIS A 255 -0.02 3.05 11.85
C HIS A 255 -0.50 4.36 11.22
N PHE A 256 -1.75 4.76 11.46
CA PHE A 256 -2.34 5.94 10.82
C PHE A 256 -1.52 7.22 11.05
N ILE A 257 -0.97 7.41 12.25
CA ILE A 257 -0.07 8.55 12.58
C ILE A 257 1.13 8.60 11.64
N GLN A 258 1.80 7.47 11.38
CA GLN A 258 2.93 7.40 10.46
C GLN A 258 2.49 7.75 9.03
N VAL A 259 1.41 7.13 8.54
CA VAL A 259 0.92 7.39 7.17
C VAL A 259 0.53 8.86 6.99
N PHE A 260 -0.11 9.46 8.01
CA PHE A 260 -0.44 10.87 8.03
C PHE A 260 0.82 11.75 8.00
N SER A 261 1.79 11.46 8.87
CA SER A 261 3.00 12.27 8.99
C SER A 261 3.84 12.21 7.72
N GLU A 262 4.05 11.02 7.13
CA GLU A 262 4.80 10.85 5.88
C GLU A 262 4.21 11.68 4.75
N ARG A 263 2.88 11.64 4.59
CA ARG A 263 2.19 12.42 3.57
C ARG A 263 2.30 13.92 3.86
N ALA A 264 2.10 14.34 5.09
CA ALA A 264 2.22 15.75 5.48
C ALA A 264 3.64 16.27 5.25
N MET A 265 4.66 15.51 5.62
CA MET A 265 6.06 15.88 5.51
C MET A 265 6.53 15.97 4.06
N VAL A 266 6.09 15.06 3.18
CA VAL A 266 6.35 15.15 1.72
C VAL A 266 5.67 16.36 1.07
N MET A 267 4.52 16.81 1.59
CA MET A 267 3.86 18.00 1.05
C MET A 267 4.68 19.28 1.25
N LEU A 268 5.55 19.36 2.26
CA LEU A 268 6.40 20.54 2.50
C LEU A 268 7.30 20.85 1.30
N PRO A 269 8.22 19.96 0.85
CA PRO A 269 9.06 20.25 -0.29
C PRO A 269 8.25 20.43 -1.57
N LEU A 270 7.14 19.71 -1.76
CA LEU A 270 6.27 19.89 -2.94
C LEU A 270 5.66 21.30 -2.99
N TYR A 271 5.16 21.79 -1.86
CA TYR A 271 4.57 23.12 -1.75
C TYR A 271 5.60 24.23 -1.92
N LEU A 272 6.80 24.07 -1.33
CA LEU A 272 7.88 25.06 -1.45
C LEU A 272 8.44 25.13 -2.88
N LEU A 273 8.67 23.98 -3.51
CA LEU A 273 9.18 23.92 -4.89
C LEU A 273 8.14 24.41 -5.90
N GLY A 274 6.85 24.13 -5.68
CA GLY A 274 5.78 24.56 -6.58
C GLY A 274 5.97 24.08 -8.01
N VAL A 275 6.32 22.80 -8.20
CA VAL A 275 6.56 22.23 -9.53
C VAL A 275 5.28 22.20 -10.40
N SER A 276 5.46 22.08 -11.71
CA SER A 276 4.36 21.90 -12.67
C SER A 276 3.48 20.69 -12.32
N GLU A 277 2.20 20.75 -12.70
CA GLU A 277 1.25 19.64 -12.51
C GLU A 277 1.74 18.33 -13.15
N GLN A 278 2.40 18.42 -14.30
CA GLN A 278 3.00 17.27 -14.98
C GLN A 278 4.08 16.62 -14.11
N ALA A 279 5.02 17.39 -13.56
CA ALA A 279 6.09 16.86 -12.72
C ALA A 279 5.54 16.29 -11.40
N LEU A 280 4.55 16.96 -10.81
CA LEU A 280 3.86 16.48 -9.61
C LEU A 280 3.14 15.14 -9.87
N GLY A 281 2.40 15.02 -10.96
CA GLY A 281 1.71 13.79 -11.34
C GLY A 281 2.67 12.62 -11.58
N LEU A 282 3.82 12.89 -12.22
CA LEU A 282 4.89 11.89 -12.37
C LEU A 282 5.46 11.45 -11.02
N TYR A 283 5.74 12.39 -10.12
CA TYR A 283 6.24 12.07 -8.79
C TYR A 283 5.25 11.23 -7.98
N VAL A 284 3.98 11.65 -7.90
CA VAL A 284 2.94 10.91 -7.17
C VAL A 284 2.79 9.49 -7.70
N THR A 285 2.81 9.32 -9.03
CA THR A 285 2.76 8.00 -9.67
C THR A 285 3.98 7.15 -9.32
N LEU A 286 5.18 7.72 -9.42
CA LEU A 286 6.42 7.03 -9.08
C LEU A 286 6.43 6.63 -7.61
N ALA A 287 6.09 7.53 -6.70
CA ALA A 287 6.05 7.30 -5.26
C ALA A 287 5.05 6.20 -4.91
N ALA A 288 3.85 6.21 -5.49
CA ALA A 288 2.84 5.18 -5.27
C ALA A 288 3.30 3.79 -5.76
N LEU A 289 3.88 3.71 -6.96
CA LEU A 289 4.38 2.45 -7.50
C LEU A 289 5.59 1.93 -6.72
N GLN A 290 6.54 2.80 -6.38
CA GLN A 290 7.75 2.43 -5.67
C GLN A 290 7.44 1.97 -4.24
N ALA A 291 6.53 2.66 -3.53
CA ALA A 291 6.13 2.28 -2.17
C ALA A 291 5.62 0.82 -2.10
N VAL A 292 4.92 0.35 -3.14
CA VAL A 292 4.49 -1.04 -3.23
C VAL A 292 5.63 -1.96 -3.70
N LEU A 293 6.35 -1.54 -4.74
CA LEU A 293 7.41 -2.34 -5.37
C LEU A 293 8.47 -2.80 -4.35
N ILE A 294 8.93 -1.91 -3.47
CA ILE A 294 10.04 -2.19 -2.54
C ILE A 294 9.68 -3.23 -1.47
N HIS A 295 8.41 -3.57 -1.28
CA HIS A 295 7.96 -4.63 -0.37
C HIS A 295 7.71 -5.97 -1.07
N CYS A 296 7.72 -5.98 -2.41
CA CYS A 296 7.32 -7.15 -3.18
C CYS A 296 8.30 -8.31 -2.97
N ASN A 297 7.76 -9.53 -2.93
CA ASN A 297 8.53 -10.78 -2.98
C ASN A 297 9.13 -11.00 -4.39
N LEU A 298 10.12 -10.18 -4.76
CA LEU A 298 10.56 -10.01 -6.14
C LEU A 298 12.08 -10.17 -6.30
N ASP A 299 12.51 -11.12 -7.14
CA ASP A 299 13.93 -11.43 -7.40
C ASP A 299 14.38 -10.92 -8.78
N LEU A 300 14.08 -9.65 -9.08
CA LEU A 300 14.56 -9.02 -10.31
C LEU A 300 15.98 -8.47 -10.12
N PRO A 301 16.89 -8.68 -11.10
CA PRO A 301 18.20 -8.07 -11.06
C PRO A 301 18.08 -6.57 -11.41
N PHE A 302 18.11 -5.70 -10.40
CA PHE A 302 18.09 -4.24 -10.60
C PHE A 302 19.39 -3.68 -11.21
N GLY A 303 20.41 -4.51 -11.46
CA GLY A 303 21.64 -4.10 -12.16
C GLY A 303 22.33 -2.92 -11.47
N PHE A 304 22.60 -1.84 -12.23
CA PHE A 304 23.17 -0.61 -11.68
C PHE A 304 22.17 0.21 -10.86
N LEU A 305 20.86 0.05 -11.08
CA LEU A 305 19.81 0.83 -10.41
C LEU A 305 19.81 0.59 -8.90
N LYS A 306 20.26 -0.58 -8.42
CA LYS A 306 20.39 -0.86 -6.98
C LYS A 306 21.35 0.09 -6.24
N TYR A 307 22.18 0.84 -6.97
CA TYR A 307 23.08 1.86 -6.42
C TYR A 307 22.51 3.28 -6.51
N ILE A 308 21.27 3.43 -6.99
CA ILE A 308 20.63 4.73 -7.20
C ILE A 308 19.29 4.78 -6.47
N ILE A 309 18.45 3.75 -6.67
CA ILE A 309 17.10 3.68 -6.12
C ILE A 309 16.99 2.64 -5.02
N VAL A 310 16.03 2.85 -4.12
CA VAL A 310 15.60 1.83 -3.16
C VAL A 310 14.96 0.68 -3.94
N THR A 311 15.46 -0.53 -3.68
CA THR A 311 15.03 -1.79 -4.33
C THR A 311 14.36 -2.72 -3.30
N PRO A 312 13.65 -3.78 -3.73
CA PRO A 312 13.12 -4.78 -2.83
C PRO A 312 14.19 -5.35 -1.89
N GLN A 313 15.37 -5.74 -2.39
CA GLN A 313 16.43 -6.26 -1.52
C GLN A 313 16.84 -5.26 -0.43
N PHE A 314 17.02 -3.98 -0.79
CA PHE A 314 17.41 -2.92 0.14
C PHE A 314 16.37 -2.73 1.25
N HIS A 315 15.09 -2.65 0.86
CA HIS A 315 14.01 -2.41 1.82
C HIS A 315 13.64 -3.67 2.61
N HIS A 316 13.84 -4.87 2.06
CA HIS A 316 13.73 -6.11 2.83
C HIS A 316 14.79 -6.14 3.95
N TRP A 317 16.03 -5.71 3.69
CA TRP A 317 17.04 -5.57 4.75
C TRP A 317 16.57 -4.60 5.82
N HIS A 318 15.99 -3.46 5.45
CA HIS A 318 15.40 -2.53 6.41
C HIS A 318 14.34 -3.18 7.32
N HIS A 319 13.47 -4.02 6.76
CA HIS A 319 12.46 -4.78 7.50
C HIS A 319 13.00 -5.95 8.34
N SER A 320 14.31 -6.19 8.33
CA SER A 320 14.90 -7.33 9.01
C SER A 320 15.12 -7.09 10.50
N SER A 321 14.85 -8.12 11.31
CA SER A 321 15.21 -8.15 12.73
C SER A 321 16.63 -8.69 12.99
N GLU A 322 17.40 -8.93 11.93
CA GLU A 322 18.79 -9.37 12.04
C GLU A 322 19.69 -8.24 12.51
N ARG A 323 20.67 -8.58 13.36
CA ARG A 323 21.57 -7.61 13.99
C ARG A 323 22.21 -6.58 13.03
N PRO A 324 22.77 -6.95 11.86
CA PRO A 324 23.42 -5.97 10.98
C PRO A 324 22.43 -5.07 10.24
N ALA A 325 21.12 -5.34 10.34
CA ALA A 325 20.07 -4.63 9.63
C ALA A 325 19.29 -3.64 10.51
N ILE A 326 19.41 -3.78 11.84
CA ILE A 326 18.79 -2.86 12.80
C ILE A 326 19.32 -1.44 12.57
N ASP A 327 18.41 -0.47 12.49
CA ASP A 327 18.73 0.96 12.32
C ASP A 327 19.54 1.25 11.04
N THR A 328 19.12 0.64 9.92
CA THR A 328 19.73 0.83 8.60
C THR A 328 18.67 1.07 7.51
N ASN A 329 19.10 1.62 6.36
CA ASN A 329 18.30 1.72 5.13
C ASN A 329 16.99 2.54 5.26
N TYR A 330 17.09 3.81 5.66
CA TYR A 330 15.92 4.66 5.93
C TYR A 330 15.31 5.36 4.71
N SER A 331 16.02 5.45 3.59
CA SER A 331 15.49 6.13 2.40
C SER A 331 14.25 5.45 1.82
N ALA A 332 13.37 6.24 1.19
CA ALA A 332 12.15 5.75 0.55
C ALA A 332 12.30 5.64 -0.99
N HIS A 333 13.05 6.54 -1.61
CA HIS A 333 13.18 6.63 -3.07
C HIS A 333 14.58 6.29 -3.57
N THR A 334 15.61 6.92 -3.00
CA THR A 334 17.00 6.82 -3.46
C THR A 334 17.92 6.39 -2.32
N ILE A 335 18.93 5.57 -2.58
CA ILE A 335 19.86 5.15 -1.51
C ILE A 335 20.84 6.27 -1.08
N LEU A 336 20.71 7.46 -1.67
CA LEU A 336 21.65 8.56 -1.55
C LEU A 336 21.88 8.95 -0.09
N PHE A 337 20.79 9.15 0.66
CA PHE A 337 20.90 9.62 2.05
C PHE A 337 21.47 8.55 2.98
N ASP A 338 21.11 7.28 2.78
CA ASP A 338 21.75 6.18 3.50
C ASP A 338 23.26 6.08 3.22
N TRP A 339 23.69 6.38 2.00
CA TRP A 339 25.10 6.46 1.65
C TRP A 339 25.79 7.67 2.30
N VAL A 340 25.20 8.86 2.20
CA VAL A 340 25.73 10.12 2.77
C VAL A 340 25.85 10.03 4.30
N PHE A 341 24.84 9.50 4.97
CA PHE A 341 24.76 9.42 6.42
C PHE A 341 25.24 8.09 7.00
N LYS A 342 25.78 7.20 6.16
CA LYS A 342 26.42 5.93 6.53
C LYS A 342 25.48 4.96 7.27
N THR A 343 24.23 4.89 6.85
CA THR A 343 23.20 3.97 7.38
C THR A 343 22.85 2.86 6.38
N MET A 344 23.58 2.76 5.25
CA MET A 344 23.34 1.74 4.24
C MET A 344 23.83 0.34 4.66
N HIS A 345 22.94 -0.64 4.58
CA HIS A 345 23.22 -2.06 4.70
C HIS A 345 22.77 -2.84 3.45
N LEU A 346 23.71 -3.25 2.61
CA LEU A 346 23.42 -4.05 1.40
C LEU A 346 24.53 -5.10 1.16
N PRO A 347 24.47 -6.26 1.82
CA PRO A 347 25.51 -7.30 1.80
C PRO A 347 25.50 -8.14 0.53
N GLY A 348 25.76 -7.49 -0.61
CA GLY A 348 25.93 -8.15 -1.90
C GLY A 348 24.67 -8.91 -2.35
N LYS A 349 24.76 -10.24 -2.43
CA LYS A 349 23.67 -11.12 -2.89
C LYS A 349 22.78 -11.63 -1.76
N HIS A 350 23.15 -11.40 -0.50
CA HIS A 350 22.40 -11.91 0.64
C HIS A 350 21.07 -11.16 0.79
N TRP A 351 20.05 -11.93 1.14
CA TRP A 351 18.75 -11.43 1.55
C TRP A 351 18.56 -11.77 3.02
N PRO A 352 17.77 -11.00 3.77
CA PRO A 352 17.51 -11.29 5.17
C PRO A 352 16.74 -12.62 5.33
N ALA A 353 17.22 -13.43 6.27
CA ALA A 353 16.58 -14.62 6.79
C ALA A 353 15.34 -14.32 7.63
N LYS A 354 15.35 -13.22 8.41
CA LYS A 354 14.27 -12.89 9.37
C LYS A 354 13.71 -11.49 9.10
N TYR A 355 12.38 -11.40 9.10
CA TYR A 355 11.63 -10.13 9.10
C TYR A 355 10.86 -10.01 10.42
N GLY A 356 10.12 -8.92 10.59
CA GLY A 356 9.37 -8.67 11.80
C GLY A 356 10.17 -7.82 12.79
N THR A 357 9.53 -7.46 13.89
CA THR A 357 10.18 -6.80 15.01
C THR A 357 10.90 -7.79 15.92
N THR A 358 11.88 -7.33 16.69
CA THR A 358 12.59 -8.15 17.69
C THR A 358 11.69 -8.60 18.85
N LYS A 359 10.56 -7.91 19.05
CA LYS A 359 9.50 -8.28 20.00
C LYS A 359 8.17 -8.39 19.23
N PRO A 360 7.40 -9.47 19.36
CA PRO A 360 6.12 -9.62 18.68
C PRO A 360 5.12 -8.51 19.04
N LEU A 361 4.41 -8.00 18.04
CA LEU A 361 3.29 -7.07 18.22
C LEU A 361 1.95 -7.82 18.24
N PRO A 362 0.88 -7.19 18.76
CA PRO A 362 -0.48 -7.69 18.54
C PRO A 362 -0.76 -7.93 17.06
N ASN A 363 -1.52 -8.98 16.76
CA ASN A 363 -1.85 -9.39 15.39
C ASN A 363 -3.26 -8.96 14.96
N THR A 364 -3.81 -7.93 15.61
CA THR A 364 -5.12 -7.35 15.30
C THR A 364 -4.98 -5.85 15.05
N TYR A 365 -5.84 -5.31 14.19
CA TYR A 365 -5.83 -3.89 13.85
C TYR A 365 -5.96 -2.99 15.08
N LEU A 366 -6.91 -3.32 15.98
CA LEU A 366 -7.12 -2.57 17.21
C LEU A 366 -5.92 -2.68 18.16
N GLY A 367 -5.34 -3.88 18.29
CA GLY A 367 -4.15 -4.10 19.11
C GLY A 367 -2.95 -3.27 18.62
N GLN A 368 -2.73 -3.22 17.30
CA GLN A 368 -1.65 -2.43 16.70
C GLN A 368 -1.92 -0.92 16.76
N THR A 369 -3.17 -0.49 16.63
CA THR A 369 -3.56 0.93 16.81
C THR A 369 -3.29 1.42 18.23
N LEU A 370 -3.50 0.58 19.24
CA LEU A 370 -3.26 0.94 20.64
C LEU A 370 -1.82 0.67 21.10
N TYR A 371 -1.01 -0.01 20.29
CA TYR A 371 0.35 -0.42 20.66
C TYR A 371 1.28 0.74 21.07
N PRO A 372 1.26 1.91 20.41
CA PRO A 372 2.09 3.03 20.84
C PRO A 372 1.81 3.52 22.26
N ILE A 373 0.56 3.37 22.71
CA ILE A 373 0.15 3.76 24.07
C ILE A 373 0.50 2.65 25.06
N THR A 374 0.14 1.41 24.76
CA THR A 374 0.31 0.29 25.70
C THR A 374 1.78 -0.06 25.94
N SER A 375 2.63 0.01 24.91
CA SER A 375 4.07 -0.23 25.03
C SER A 375 4.78 0.80 25.93
N GLN A 376 4.29 2.04 25.98
CA GLN A 376 4.86 3.09 26.83
C GLN A 376 4.42 2.98 28.30
N LEU A 377 3.20 2.48 28.53
CA LEU A 377 2.67 2.24 29.88
C LEU A 377 3.35 1.03 30.55
N ASN A 378 3.67 0.00 29.77
CA ASN A 378 4.37 -1.19 30.24
C ASN A 378 5.89 -0.95 30.25
N LYS A 379 6.36 -0.15 31.21
CA LYS A 379 7.80 0.12 31.45
C LYS A 379 8.66 -1.13 31.74
N GLN A 380 8.07 -2.33 31.79
CA GLN A 380 8.80 -3.59 31.93
C GLN A 380 9.39 -4.12 30.61
N ASP A 381 9.00 -3.54 29.47
CA ASP A 381 9.47 -3.96 28.13
C ASP A 381 10.51 -3.02 27.51
N GLN A 382 11.13 -2.12 28.27
CA GLN A 382 12.20 -1.23 27.77
C GLN A 382 13.59 -1.83 27.94
#